data_AF-A0A170WXB6-F1
#
_entry.id   AF-A0A170WXB6-F1
#
_cell.length_a   1.000
_cell.length_b   1.000
_cell.length_c   1.000
_cell.angle_alpha   90.00
_cell.angle_beta   90.00
_cell.angle_gamma   90.00
#
_symmetry.space_group_name_H-M   'P 1'
#
loop_
_entity.id
_entity.type
_entity.pdbx_description
1 polymer ?
#
loop_
_entity_poly.entity_id
_entity_poly.type
_entity_poly.pdbx_seq_one_letter_code
_entity_poly.pdbx_strand_id
1 'polypeptide(L)'
;DFVRGFPAVRPGCRLGSRTPFNRLTGVIDANTIYGVTEKFARHLRTGYGGLLRMNPVFAEYGLKDLLPLKVDIPDEGCIRTNRSQYCFESGEIRVNEQLVLACMHTLMAREHNRLAHALSQINPHWDDETLYQEARRIVIAEIQHITYNEFLPILLGKEVMDKFGLLLEKEGY
;
A
#
# COMPACT_ATOMS: atom_id res chain seq x y z
N ASP A 1 4.37 26.12 -11.30
CA ASP A 1 3.58 25.41 -12.34
C ASP A 1 2.33 24.77 -11.76
N PHE A 2 1.24 24.76 -12.53
CA PHE A 2 -0.02 24.09 -12.18
C PHE A 2 -0.46 23.22 -13.35
N VAL A 3 -0.63 21.92 -13.12
CA VAL A 3 -0.98 20.93 -14.16
C VAL A 3 -2.41 20.46 -13.97
N ARG A 4 -3.22 20.46 -15.03
CA ARG A 4 -4.61 20.00 -14.99
C ARG A 4 -4.65 18.47 -14.85
N GLY A 5 -5.48 17.95 -13.94
CA GLY A 5 -5.65 16.51 -13.74
C GLY A 5 -6.16 15.77 -14.99
N PHE A 6 -5.76 14.51 -15.16
CA PHE A 6 -6.08 13.71 -16.36
C PHE A 6 -7.60 13.59 -16.60
N PRO A 7 -8.08 13.79 -17.85
CA PRO A 7 -9.49 13.58 -18.18
C PRO A 7 -9.81 12.08 -18.29
N ALA A 8 -10.92 11.65 -17.72
CA ALA A 8 -11.52 10.34 -17.93
C ALA A 8 -12.56 10.37 -19.06
N VAL A 9 -12.74 9.22 -19.70
CA VAL A 9 -13.82 8.99 -20.65
C VAL A 9 -15.11 8.72 -19.87
N ARG A 10 -16.22 9.32 -20.31
CA ARG A 10 -17.53 9.06 -19.72
C ARG A 10 -18.00 7.64 -20.03
N PRO A 11 -18.78 6.99 -19.15
CA PRO A 11 -19.41 5.71 -19.46
C PRO A 11 -20.14 5.76 -20.81
N GLY A 12 -19.83 4.80 -21.70
CA GLY A 12 -20.37 4.75 -23.06
C GLY A 12 -19.75 5.72 -24.06
N CYS A 13 -18.54 6.25 -23.79
CA CYS A 13 -17.76 7.11 -24.71
C CYS A 13 -18.52 8.34 -25.24
N ARG A 14 -19.48 8.86 -24.46
CA ARG A 14 -20.29 10.01 -24.86
C ARG A 14 -19.56 11.33 -24.64
N LEU A 15 -19.80 12.29 -25.54
CA LEU A 15 -19.38 13.68 -25.35
C LEU A 15 -20.03 14.27 -24.09
N GLY A 16 -19.33 15.18 -23.41
CA GLY A 16 -19.86 15.88 -22.25
C GLY A 16 -18.79 16.58 -21.42
N SER A 17 -19.16 17.04 -20.22
CA SER A 17 -18.21 17.71 -19.33
C SER A 17 -17.06 16.78 -18.92
N ARG A 18 -15.88 17.40 -18.75
CA ARG A 18 -14.65 16.72 -18.31
C ARG A 18 -14.85 16.11 -16.92
N THR A 19 -14.42 14.87 -16.77
CA THR A 19 -14.36 14.16 -15.48
C THR A 19 -12.90 13.76 -15.18
N PRO A 20 -12.46 13.71 -13.91
CA PRO A 20 -11.11 13.27 -13.57
C PRO A 20 -10.99 11.74 -13.60
N PHE A 21 -9.76 11.23 -13.79
CA PHE A 21 -9.45 9.80 -13.79
C PHE A 21 -8.79 9.36 -12.48
N ASN A 22 -9.32 8.32 -11.83
CA ASN A 22 -8.67 7.67 -10.69
C ASN A 22 -7.65 6.63 -11.20
N ARG A 23 -6.39 6.75 -10.76
CA ARG A 23 -5.31 5.80 -11.08
C ARG A 23 -5.15 4.69 -10.06
N LEU A 24 -5.82 4.79 -8.91
CA LEU A 24 -5.83 3.79 -7.84
C LEU A 24 -7.15 3.02 -7.85
N THR A 25 -7.20 1.93 -7.09
CA THR A 25 -8.46 1.22 -6.83
C THR A 25 -9.34 2.06 -5.91
N GLY A 26 -10.67 1.93 -6.06
CA GLY A 26 -11.64 2.67 -5.22
C GLY A 26 -11.93 2.01 -3.87
N VAL A 27 -11.47 0.77 -3.70
CA VAL A 27 -11.65 -0.03 -2.48
C VAL A 27 -10.46 0.13 -1.54
N ILE A 28 -10.65 -0.12 -0.24
CA ILE A 28 -9.57 -0.14 0.74
C ILE A 28 -8.89 -1.52 0.66
N ASP A 29 -7.93 -1.66 -0.24
CA ASP A 29 -7.24 -2.92 -0.57
C ASP A 29 -5.72 -2.86 -0.41
N ALA A 30 -5.24 -1.85 0.34
CA ALA A 30 -3.83 -1.58 0.55
C ALA A 30 -3.03 -1.42 -0.77
N ASN A 31 -3.66 -0.89 -1.84
CA ASN A 31 -2.96 -0.57 -3.10
C ASN A 31 -1.74 0.36 -2.91
N THR A 32 -1.68 1.12 -1.82
CA THR A 32 -0.52 1.96 -1.47
C THR A 32 0.73 1.12 -1.16
N ILE A 33 0.57 -0.13 -0.75
CA ILE A 33 1.64 -1.09 -0.47
C ILE A 33 1.87 -2.02 -1.66
N TYR A 34 0.79 -2.55 -2.24
CA TYR A 34 0.87 -3.63 -3.24
C TYR A 34 0.80 -3.16 -4.69
N GLY A 35 0.45 -1.90 -4.92
CA GLY A 35 0.22 -1.37 -6.26
C GLY A 35 -1.13 -1.78 -6.84
N VAL A 36 -1.42 -1.21 -8.01
CA VAL A 36 -2.72 -1.35 -8.70
C VAL A 36 -2.66 -2.39 -9.82
N THR A 37 -1.47 -2.63 -10.39
CA THR A 37 -1.29 -3.57 -11.50
C THR A 37 -0.53 -4.80 -11.03
N GLU A 38 -0.90 -5.97 -11.54
CA GLU A 38 -0.24 -7.23 -11.21
C GLU A 38 1.26 -7.21 -11.56
N LYS A 39 1.62 -6.60 -12.69
CA LYS A 39 3.02 -6.43 -13.10
C LYS A 39 3.82 -5.67 -12.03
N PHE A 40 3.28 -4.57 -11.51
CA PHE A 40 3.95 -3.76 -10.51
C PHE A 40 3.94 -4.43 -9.13
N ALA A 41 2.84 -5.11 -8.76
CA ALA A 41 2.80 -5.93 -7.55
C ALA A 41 3.89 -7.04 -7.56
N ARG A 42 4.08 -7.71 -8.71
CA ARG A 42 5.17 -8.68 -8.89
C ARG A 42 6.55 -8.04 -8.81
N HIS A 43 6.73 -6.84 -9.36
CA HIS A 43 7.97 -6.08 -9.24
C HIS A 43 8.30 -5.76 -7.78
N LEU A 44 7.31 -5.47 -6.93
CA LEU A 44 7.53 -5.20 -5.50
C LEU A 44 7.86 -6.44 -4.67
N ARG A 45 7.72 -7.66 -5.22
CA ARG A 45 7.96 -8.93 -4.52
C ARG A 45 9.38 -9.45 -4.75
N THR A 46 9.87 -10.20 -3.77
CA THR A 46 11.12 -10.97 -3.91
C THR A 46 10.96 -12.17 -4.83
N GLY A 47 9.71 -12.68 -4.97
CA GLY A 47 9.40 -13.93 -5.66
C GLY A 47 9.73 -15.18 -4.84
N TYR A 48 10.02 -15.02 -3.55
CA TYR A 48 10.30 -16.13 -2.64
C TYR A 48 9.70 -15.89 -1.24
N GLY A 49 9.10 -16.93 -0.66
CA GLY A 49 8.56 -16.90 0.71
C GLY A 49 7.37 -15.97 0.91
N GLY A 50 6.73 -15.51 -0.16
CA GLY A 50 5.64 -14.54 -0.15
C GLY A 50 6.07 -13.13 0.21
N LEU A 51 7.37 -12.80 0.18
CA LEU A 51 7.91 -11.56 0.74
C LEU A 51 7.91 -10.40 -0.27
N LEU A 52 7.67 -9.18 0.24
CA LEU A 52 8.01 -7.93 -0.43
C LEU A 52 9.52 -7.67 -0.38
N ARG A 53 10.07 -7.07 -1.45
CA ARG A 53 11.47 -6.63 -1.48
C ARG A 53 11.66 -5.54 -0.43
N MET A 54 12.76 -5.64 0.31
CA MET A 54 13.18 -4.65 1.29
C MET A 54 14.68 -4.38 1.13
N ASN A 55 15.15 -3.27 1.67
CA ASN A 55 16.54 -2.86 1.65
C ASN A 55 17.19 -3.01 3.05
N PRO A 56 18.06 -4.02 3.26
CA PRO A 56 18.69 -4.30 4.54
C PRO A 56 19.94 -3.43 4.79
N VAL A 57 19.91 -2.16 4.40
CA VAL A 57 21.08 -1.25 4.43
C VAL A 57 21.70 -1.06 5.82
N PHE A 58 20.91 -1.26 6.88
CA PHE A 58 21.36 -1.12 8.27
C PHE A 58 21.35 -2.44 9.05
N ALA A 59 21.33 -3.58 8.35
CA ALA A 59 21.29 -4.89 8.99
C ALA A 59 22.53 -5.17 9.85
N GLU A 60 23.71 -4.65 9.46
CA GLU A 60 24.95 -4.75 10.25
C GLU A 60 24.85 -4.09 11.63
N TYR A 61 23.95 -3.11 11.78
CA TYR A 61 23.65 -2.43 13.04
C TYR A 61 22.47 -3.05 13.79
N GLY A 62 21.93 -4.18 13.32
CA GLY A 62 20.75 -4.84 13.89
C GLY A 62 19.45 -4.05 13.68
N LEU A 63 19.42 -3.09 12.75
CA LEU A 63 18.23 -2.31 12.45
C LEU A 63 17.35 -3.00 11.39
N LYS A 64 16.05 -2.70 11.43
CA LYS A 64 15.06 -3.27 10.50
C LYS A 64 15.20 -2.70 9.09
N ASP A 65 14.89 -3.52 8.09
CA ASP A 65 14.98 -3.17 6.67
C ASP A 65 14.10 -1.98 6.27
N LEU A 66 14.57 -1.17 5.34
CA LEU A 66 13.80 -0.07 4.74
C LEU A 66 13.10 -0.51 3.46
N LEU A 67 12.24 0.34 2.91
CA LEU A 67 11.65 0.12 1.60
C LEU A 67 12.73 0.00 0.50
N PRO A 68 12.44 -0.69 -0.61
CA PRO A 68 13.37 -0.83 -1.72
C PRO A 68 13.65 0.52 -2.38
N LEU A 69 14.78 0.60 -3.08
CA LEU A 69 15.18 1.81 -3.80
C LEU A 69 14.45 1.90 -5.15
N LYS A 70 13.92 3.07 -5.48
CA LYS A 70 13.30 3.35 -6.78
C LYS A 70 14.37 3.58 -7.83
N VAL A 71 14.52 2.61 -8.74
CA VAL A 71 15.59 2.60 -9.78
C VAL A 71 15.09 2.88 -11.19
N ASP A 72 13.87 2.45 -11.54
CA ASP A 72 13.36 2.52 -12.92
C ASP A 72 13.01 3.95 -13.35
N ILE A 73 12.31 4.69 -12.47
CA ILE A 73 11.91 6.08 -12.71
C ILE A 73 12.20 6.90 -11.43
N PRO A 74 13.48 7.20 -11.16
CA PRO A 74 13.94 7.63 -9.83
C PRO A 74 13.48 9.04 -9.43
N ASP A 75 13.05 9.86 -10.38
CA ASP A 75 12.59 11.24 -10.15
C ASP A 75 11.04 11.37 -10.14
N GLU A 76 10.30 10.26 -10.29
CA GLU A 76 8.83 10.29 -10.24
C GLU A 76 8.33 10.25 -8.78
N GLY A 77 7.62 11.31 -8.37
CA GLY A 77 7.03 11.41 -7.02
C GLY A 77 8.03 11.74 -5.93
N CYS A 78 9.25 12.16 -6.29
CA CYS A 78 10.33 12.49 -5.37
C CYS A 78 11.35 13.41 -6.04
N ILE A 79 11.95 14.32 -5.27
CA ILE A 79 13.05 15.19 -5.74
C ILE A 79 14.34 14.72 -5.08
N ARG A 80 15.30 14.25 -5.89
CA ARG A 80 16.60 13.81 -5.40
C ARG A 80 17.60 14.95 -5.42
N THR A 81 18.39 15.08 -4.34
CA THR A 81 19.44 16.11 -4.26
C THR A 81 20.67 15.74 -5.08
N ASN A 82 20.93 14.43 -5.27
CA ASN A 82 22.02 13.91 -6.09
C ASN A 82 21.60 12.60 -6.78
N ARG A 83 22.25 12.25 -7.89
CA ARG A 83 22.12 10.98 -8.61
C ARG A 83 22.46 9.75 -7.76
N SER A 84 23.27 9.91 -6.72
CA SER A 84 23.64 8.83 -5.79
C SER A 84 22.60 8.59 -4.69
N GLN A 85 21.61 9.46 -4.55
CA GLN A 85 20.49 9.25 -3.65
C GLN A 85 19.36 8.57 -4.42
N TYR A 86 18.57 7.77 -3.71
CA TYR A 86 17.43 7.07 -4.26
C TYR A 86 16.25 7.27 -3.33
N CYS A 87 15.08 7.41 -3.94
CA CYS A 87 13.82 7.48 -3.21
C CYS A 87 13.33 6.06 -2.93
N PHE A 88 12.40 5.91 -1.99
CA PHE A 88 11.76 4.64 -1.72
C PHE A 88 10.76 4.26 -2.81
N GLU A 89 10.62 2.97 -3.06
CA GLU A 89 9.63 2.38 -3.95
C GLU A 89 8.59 1.62 -3.13
N SER A 90 7.31 1.83 -3.47
CA SER A 90 6.16 1.18 -2.82
C SER A 90 5.00 1.12 -3.83
N GLY A 91 3.81 0.66 -3.40
CA GLY A 91 2.63 0.52 -4.25
C GLY A 91 2.11 1.81 -4.89
N GLU A 92 2.54 2.97 -4.40
CA GLU A 92 2.21 4.26 -4.99
C GLU A 92 3.39 5.24 -5.06
N ILE A 93 3.28 6.23 -5.94
CA ILE A 93 4.39 7.12 -6.30
C ILE A 93 4.69 8.18 -5.23
N ARG A 94 3.75 8.50 -4.33
CA ARG A 94 3.90 9.58 -3.34
C ARG A 94 4.52 9.12 -2.03
N VAL A 95 5.01 7.88 -1.93
CA VAL A 95 5.64 7.35 -0.72
C VAL A 95 6.76 8.25 -0.15
N ASN A 96 7.36 9.10 -0.98
CA ASN A 96 8.44 10.02 -0.61
C ASN A 96 7.99 11.48 -0.41
N GLU A 97 6.68 11.76 -0.39
CA GLU A 97 6.16 13.13 -0.25
C GLU A 97 6.52 13.73 1.11
N GLN A 98 6.46 12.92 2.17
CA GLN A 98 6.84 13.31 3.51
C GLN A 98 7.28 12.09 4.35
N LEU A 99 8.11 12.32 5.37
CA LEU A 99 8.79 11.27 6.14
C LEU A 99 7.84 10.32 6.88
N VAL A 100 6.81 10.84 7.54
CA VAL A 100 5.79 10.05 8.24
C VAL A 100 5.04 9.12 7.28
N LEU A 101 4.76 9.55 6.05
CA LEU A 101 4.13 8.69 5.03
C LEU A 101 5.07 7.54 4.66
N ALA A 102 6.33 7.84 4.37
CA ALA A 102 7.35 6.81 4.12
C ALA A 102 7.47 5.81 5.28
N CYS A 103 7.40 6.30 6.53
CA CYS A 103 7.38 5.46 7.73
C CYS A 103 6.16 4.53 7.77
N MET A 104 4.96 5.03 7.45
CA MET A 104 3.74 4.21 7.43
C MET A 104 3.80 3.13 6.33
N HIS A 105 4.30 3.47 5.14
CA HIS A 105 4.53 2.48 4.08
C HIS A 105 5.55 1.42 4.51
N THR A 106 6.65 1.85 5.13
CA THR A 106 7.69 0.94 5.63
C THR A 106 7.14 0.01 6.71
N LEU A 107 6.31 0.53 7.63
CA LEU A 107 5.68 -0.25 8.68
C LEU A 107 4.80 -1.36 8.10
N MET A 108 3.91 -1.02 7.17
CA MET A 108 2.99 -1.98 6.57
C MET A 108 3.71 -3.02 5.68
N ALA A 109 4.77 -2.63 4.98
CA ALA A 109 5.59 -3.58 4.22
C ALA A 109 6.33 -4.57 5.14
N ARG A 110 6.83 -4.10 6.29
CA ARG A 110 7.43 -4.98 7.32
C ARG A 110 6.39 -5.90 7.93
N GLU A 111 5.17 -5.42 8.17
CA GLU A 111 4.08 -6.24 8.70
C GLU A 111 3.70 -7.36 7.74
N HIS A 112 3.59 -7.07 6.45
CA HIS A 112 3.42 -8.09 5.42
C HIS A 112 4.49 -9.19 5.51
N ASN A 113 5.78 -8.80 5.56
CA ASN A 113 6.87 -9.78 5.64
C ASN A 113 6.87 -10.56 6.97
N ARG A 114 6.46 -9.93 8.08
CA ARG A 114 6.28 -10.60 9.38
C ARG A 114 5.18 -11.67 9.29
N LEU A 115 4.05 -11.34 8.68
CA LEU A 115 2.92 -12.25 8.47
C LEU A 115 3.28 -13.40 7.53
N ALA A 116 3.87 -13.10 6.37
CA ALA A 116 4.30 -14.13 5.41
C ALA A 116 5.30 -15.11 6.04
N HIS A 117 6.29 -14.61 6.81
CA HIS A 117 7.21 -15.47 7.55
C HIS A 117 6.47 -16.33 8.58
N ALA A 118 5.59 -15.76 9.40
CA ALA A 118 4.84 -16.52 10.40
C ALA A 118 3.95 -17.60 9.75
N LEU A 119 3.24 -17.26 8.66
CA LEU A 119 2.41 -18.19 7.91
C LEU A 119 3.22 -19.33 7.29
N SER A 120 4.44 -19.07 6.82
CA SER A 120 5.32 -20.11 6.26
C SER A 120 5.75 -21.16 7.30
N GLN A 121 5.89 -20.75 8.57
CA GLN A 121 6.23 -21.68 9.65
C GLN A 121 5.04 -22.54 10.06
N ILE A 122 3.83 -21.98 10.03
CA ILE A 122 2.58 -22.68 10.37
C ILE A 122 2.15 -23.60 9.21
N ASN A 123 2.34 -23.14 7.97
CA ASN A 123 1.94 -23.84 6.75
C ASN A 123 3.15 -24.07 5.83
N PRO A 124 4.05 -25.03 6.15
CA PRO A 124 5.24 -25.29 5.33
C PRO A 124 4.95 -25.78 3.91
N HIS A 125 3.69 -26.16 3.63
CA HIS A 125 3.23 -26.65 2.33
C HIS A 125 2.73 -25.54 1.40
N TRP A 126 2.63 -24.29 1.88
CA TRP A 126 2.20 -23.16 1.05
C TRP A 126 3.34 -22.68 0.15
N ASP A 127 2.99 -22.33 -1.09
CA ASP A 127 3.91 -21.74 -2.05
C ASP A 127 4.05 -20.21 -1.87
N ASP A 128 4.93 -19.60 -2.65
CA ASP A 128 5.19 -18.16 -2.62
C ASP A 128 3.91 -17.33 -2.86
N GLU A 129 3.07 -17.75 -3.79
CA GLU A 129 1.85 -17.03 -4.15
C GLU A 129 0.81 -17.08 -3.02
N THR A 130 0.60 -18.27 -2.45
CA THR A 130 -0.33 -18.44 -1.33
C THR A 130 0.11 -17.62 -0.12
N LEU A 131 1.41 -17.66 0.22
CA LEU A 131 1.95 -16.85 1.32
C LEU A 131 1.77 -15.36 1.09
N TYR A 132 2.06 -14.87 -0.12
CA TYR A 132 1.88 -13.47 -0.48
C TYR A 132 0.41 -13.03 -0.37
N GLN A 133 -0.52 -13.81 -0.93
CA GLN A 133 -1.94 -13.44 -0.95
C GLN A 133 -2.56 -13.49 0.43
N GLU A 134 -2.22 -14.47 1.27
CA GLU A 134 -2.75 -14.57 2.64
C GLU A 134 -2.18 -13.46 3.54
N ALA A 135 -0.87 -13.18 3.46
CA ALA A 135 -0.27 -12.04 4.17
C ALA A 135 -0.89 -10.71 3.69
N ARG A 136 -1.09 -10.55 2.38
CA ARG A 136 -1.77 -9.38 1.80
C ARG A 136 -3.20 -9.24 2.34
N ARG A 137 -3.97 -10.33 2.37
CA ARG A 137 -5.36 -10.33 2.85
C ARG A 137 -5.46 -9.87 4.31
N ILE A 138 -4.55 -10.32 5.16
CA ILE A 138 -4.50 -9.92 6.57
C ILE A 138 -4.18 -8.42 6.70
N VAL A 139 -3.15 -7.92 6.01
CA VAL A 139 -2.80 -6.49 6.03
C VAL A 139 -3.95 -5.60 5.53
N ILE A 140 -4.69 -6.05 4.51
CA ILE A 140 -5.90 -5.36 4.03
C ILE A 140 -6.94 -5.28 5.16
N ALA A 141 -7.20 -6.40 5.85
CA ALA A 141 -8.14 -6.44 6.96
C ALA A 141 -7.70 -5.54 8.13
N GLU A 142 -6.41 -5.51 8.47
CA GLU A 142 -5.85 -4.60 9.48
C GLU A 142 -6.10 -3.14 9.13
N ILE A 143 -5.81 -2.74 7.89
CA ILE A 143 -6.02 -1.36 7.40
C ILE A 143 -7.50 -1.00 7.43
N GLN A 144 -8.38 -1.90 6.96
CA GLN A 144 -9.83 -1.68 7.00
C GLN A 144 -10.32 -1.55 8.45
N HIS A 145 -9.89 -2.44 9.34
CA HIS A 145 -10.25 -2.40 10.75
C HIS A 145 -9.81 -1.10 11.41
N ILE A 146 -8.54 -0.69 11.28
CA ILE A 146 -8.04 0.58 11.81
C ILE A 146 -8.85 1.76 11.24
N THR A 147 -9.16 1.73 9.94
CA THR A 147 -9.92 2.82 9.29
C THR A 147 -11.31 2.96 9.89
N TYR A 148 -12.09 1.88 9.96
CA TYR A 148 -13.49 1.93 10.41
C TYR A 148 -13.64 1.96 11.93
N ASN A 149 -12.77 1.29 12.67
CA ASN A 149 -12.85 1.19 14.13
C ASN A 149 -12.24 2.39 14.85
N GLU A 150 -11.11 2.90 14.35
CA GLU A 150 -10.28 3.86 15.10
C GLU A 150 -10.30 5.24 14.44
N PHE A 151 -10.11 5.33 13.12
CA PHE A 151 -9.96 6.62 12.45
C PHE A 151 -11.29 7.32 12.17
N LEU A 152 -12.21 6.66 11.48
CA LEU A 152 -13.48 7.27 11.05
C LEU A 152 -14.38 7.73 12.22
N PRO A 153 -14.50 7.02 13.35
CA PRO A 153 -15.33 7.48 14.47
C PRO A 153 -14.82 8.79 15.09
N ILE A 154 -13.49 8.98 15.15
CA ILE A 154 -12.88 10.21 15.66
C ILE A 154 -13.12 11.38 14.68
N LEU A 155 -13.05 11.10 13.38
CA LEU A 155 -13.19 12.11 12.34
C LEU A 155 -14.65 12.55 12.11
N LEU A 156 -15.57 11.59 12.02
CA LEU A 156 -16.96 11.82 11.62
C LEU A 156 -17.92 11.94 12.82
N GLY A 157 -17.53 11.39 13.97
CA GLY A 157 -18.41 11.25 15.13
C GLY A 157 -19.34 10.04 15.04
N LYS A 158 -19.71 9.52 16.21
CA LYS A 158 -20.50 8.29 16.34
C LYS A 158 -21.88 8.37 15.68
N GLU A 159 -22.53 9.54 15.73
CA GLU A 159 -23.86 9.74 15.12
C GLU A 159 -23.83 9.59 13.59
N VAL A 160 -22.79 10.12 12.93
CA VAL A 160 -22.61 9.99 11.48
C VAL A 160 -22.27 8.56 11.11
N MET A 161 -21.39 7.90 11.89
CA MET A 161 -21.06 6.49 11.68
C MET A 161 -22.29 5.61 11.74
N ASP A 162 -23.16 5.79 12.75
CA ASP A 162 -24.40 5.03 12.91
C ASP A 162 -25.39 5.30 11.77
N LYS A 163 -25.59 6.57 11.42
CA LYS A 163 -26.50 6.98 10.33
C LYS A 163 -26.18 6.30 8.99
N PHE A 164 -24.91 6.05 8.71
CA PHE A 164 -24.46 5.43 7.46
C PHE A 164 -24.14 3.93 7.62
N GLY A 165 -24.42 3.32 8.78
CA GLY A 165 -24.18 1.89 9.01
C GLY A 165 -22.69 1.52 8.95
N LEU A 166 -21.81 2.38 9.47
CA LEU A 166 -20.36 2.20 9.43
C LEU A 166 -19.77 1.71 10.77
N LEU A 167 -20.61 1.51 11.79
CA LEU A 167 -20.18 0.94 13.06
C LEU A 167 -19.88 -0.55 12.90
N LEU A 168 -18.78 -1.01 13.51
CA LEU A 168 -18.43 -2.42 13.49
C LEU A 168 -19.33 -3.24 14.41
N GLU A 169 -19.66 -4.45 13.98
CA GLU A 169 -20.32 -5.45 14.82
C GLU A 169 -19.34 -5.99 15.87
N LYS A 170 -19.84 -6.30 17.07
CA LYS A 170 -18.99 -6.86 18.15
C LYS A 170 -18.67 -8.34 17.94
N GLU A 171 -19.56 -9.04 17.24
CA GLU A 171 -19.50 -10.47 16.92
C GLU A 171 -20.16 -10.66 15.55
N GLY A 172 -19.67 -11.61 14.75
CA GLY A 172 -20.08 -11.73 13.36
C GLY A 172 -19.30 -10.79 12.44
N TYR A 173 -19.27 -11.14 11.16
CA TYR A 173 -18.63 -10.36 10.09
C TYR A 173 -19.54 -9.23 9.61
#